data_AF-A0A0R2VVW6-F1
#
_entry.id   AF-A0A0R2VVW6-F1
#
_cell.length_a   1.000
_cell.length_b   1.000
_cell.length_c   1.000
_cell.angle_alpha   90.00
_cell.angle_beta   90.00
_cell.angle_gamma   90.00
#
_symmetry.space_group_name_H-M   'P 1'
#
loop_
_entity.id
_entity.type
_entity.pdbx_description
1 polymer ?
#
loop_
_entity_poly.entity_id
_entity_poly.type
_entity_poly.pdbx_seq_one_letter_code
_entity_poly.pdbx_strand_id
1 'polypeptide(L)'
;MTHVTAYNTNQQYQAKVLSSKRLTPVETEEIREIHLEVDDPSFHCQVNNSFGVLVKTTGAFGNDYHHRLYSIADLPERKDGATSITMLVKRCYYVDEFSGEQYPGIASNYLCDRHAGDTITITGPFPLPFQVPENHHANLLLISMGTGIAPFRAFVKHIYEDIKDWNGQVRLFYGARSGLELLYLNDKDGDLTNYYDRATFEAFHAVSPRPEWADPIALDAALEDKAAELQALLDKTNTYVYVAGYEKISSKLDKAFANILGSEDAWKTRKAELKAGKKWAEMLY
;
A
#
# COMPACT_ATOMS: atom_id res chain seq x y z
N MET A 1 -14.59 9.59 4.43
CA MET A 1 -15.13 8.25 4.75
C MET A 1 -15.68 7.64 3.48
N THR A 2 -15.16 6.50 3.03
CA THR A 2 -15.74 5.76 1.91
C THR A 2 -17.07 5.17 2.35
N HIS A 3 -18.18 5.63 1.77
CA HIS A 3 -19.50 5.09 2.07
C HIS A 3 -19.60 3.64 1.58
N VAL A 4 -20.20 2.76 2.39
CA VAL A 4 -20.45 1.34 2.08
C VAL A 4 -21.13 1.16 0.72
N THR A 5 -21.87 2.16 0.25
CA THR A 5 -22.59 2.17 -1.04
C THR A 5 -21.69 2.17 -2.29
N ALA A 6 -20.38 2.43 -2.16
CA ALA A 6 -19.47 2.46 -3.30
C ALA A 6 -19.00 1.06 -3.77
N TYR A 7 -19.14 0.03 -2.93
CA TYR A 7 -18.64 -1.32 -3.21
C TYR A 7 -19.73 -2.36 -2.99
N ASN A 8 -19.78 -3.36 -3.88
CA ASN A 8 -20.71 -4.47 -3.73
C ASN A 8 -20.24 -5.37 -2.57
N THR A 9 -20.96 -5.30 -1.44
CA THR A 9 -20.69 -6.12 -0.24
C THR A 9 -21.58 -7.38 -0.17
N ASN A 10 -22.28 -7.74 -1.25
CA ASN A 10 -23.17 -8.92 -1.26
C ASN A 10 -22.37 -10.23 -1.34
N GLN A 11 -21.23 -10.20 -2.02
CA GLN A 11 -20.32 -11.34 -2.09
C GLN A 11 -19.40 -11.31 -0.88
N GLN A 12 -19.67 -12.19 0.07
CA GLN A 12 -18.97 -12.27 1.35
C GLN A 12 -18.33 -13.63 1.51
N TYR A 13 -17.17 -13.66 2.16
CA TYR A 13 -16.45 -14.87 2.49
C TYR A 13 -16.05 -14.85 3.95
N GLN A 14 -15.93 -16.04 4.53
CA GLN A 14 -15.35 -16.22 5.84
C GLN A 14 -13.85 -16.47 5.67
N ALA A 15 -13.03 -15.64 6.29
CA ALA A 15 -11.58 -15.77 6.27
C ALA A 15 -11.10 -16.10 7.68
N LYS A 16 -10.34 -17.18 7.81
CA LYS A 16 -9.71 -17.57 9.07
C LYS A 16 -8.39 -16.83 9.21
N VAL A 17 -8.15 -16.26 10.39
CA VAL A 17 -6.86 -15.65 10.74
C VAL A 17 -5.88 -16.78 11.04
N LEU A 18 -4.87 -16.93 10.19
CA LEU A 18 -3.78 -17.89 10.40
C LEU A 18 -2.74 -17.33 11.39
N SER A 19 -2.40 -16.04 11.24
CA SER A 19 -1.45 -15.36 12.13
C SER A 19 -1.70 -13.84 12.15
N SER A 20 -1.24 -13.18 13.21
CA SER A 20 -1.32 -11.74 13.42
C SER A 20 -0.04 -11.30 14.11
N LYS A 21 0.92 -10.75 13.36
CA LYS A 21 2.26 -10.37 13.83
C LYS A 21 2.36 -8.86 13.93
N ARG A 22 2.71 -8.34 15.10
CA ARG A 22 3.08 -6.93 15.25
C ARG A 22 4.46 -6.69 14.65
N LEU A 23 4.57 -5.71 13.76
CA LEU A 23 5.80 -5.34 13.05
C LEU A 23 6.57 -4.23 13.74
N THR A 24 5.87 -3.42 14.53
CA THR A 24 6.43 -2.25 15.22
C THR A 24 6.63 -2.53 16.72
N PRO A 25 7.57 -1.84 17.41
CA PRO A 25 7.72 -1.96 18.86
C PRO A 25 6.45 -1.61 19.64
N VAL A 26 6.37 -2.07 20.89
CA VAL A 26 5.19 -1.91 21.76
C VAL A 26 4.82 -0.45 22.02
N GLU A 27 5.84 0.40 22.14
CA GLU A 27 5.70 1.82 22.50
C GLU A 27 5.38 2.75 21.32
N THR A 28 5.34 2.22 20.09
CA THR A 28 5.06 3.00 18.87
C THR A 28 3.68 2.68 18.31
N GLU A 29 3.28 3.36 17.22
CA GLU A 29 2.07 3.03 16.48
C GLU A 29 2.04 1.52 16.13
N GLU A 30 0.91 0.87 16.37
CA GLU A 30 0.77 -0.57 16.12
C GLU A 30 0.49 -0.82 14.63
N ILE A 31 1.41 -1.51 13.96
CA ILE A 31 1.21 -2.02 12.60
C ILE A 31 1.35 -3.54 12.66
N ARG A 32 0.39 -4.24 12.08
CA ARG A 32 0.35 -5.70 12.02
C ARG A 32 0.33 -6.21 10.60
N GLU A 33 1.07 -7.28 10.38
CA GLU A 33 0.84 -8.18 9.27
C GLU A 33 -0.13 -9.27 9.71
N ILE A 34 -1.19 -9.49 8.94
CA ILE A 34 -2.21 -10.50 9.23
C ILE A 34 -2.30 -11.43 8.04
N HIS A 35 -2.14 -12.73 8.31
CA HIS A 35 -2.27 -13.79 7.33
C HIS A 35 -3.66 -14.42 7.46
N LEU A 36 -4.35 -14.53 6.34
CA LEU A 36 -5.72 -15.02 6.27
C LEU A 36 -5.79 -16.20 5.30
N GLU A 37 -6.66 -17.15 5.61
CA GLU A 37 -7.06 -18.23 4.73
C GLU A 37 -8.54 -18.11 4.41
N VAL A 38 -8.87 -18.11 3.13
CA VAL A 38 -10.24 -18.11 2.62
C VAL A 38 -10.53 -19.49 2.07
N ASP A 39 -11.28 -20.29 2.83
CA ASP A 39 -11.71 -21.64 2.45
C ASP A 39 -12.97 -21.59 1.57
N ASP A 40 -12.87 -20.88 0.45
CA ASP A 40 -13.90 -20.81 -0.58
C ASP A 40 -13.25 -20.83 -1.97
N PRO A 41 -13.46 -21.90 -2.77
CA PRO A 41 -12.86 -22.02 -4.09
C PRO A 41 -13.27 -20.94 -5.10
N SER A 42 -14.33 -20.18 -4.83
CA SER A 42 -14.77 -19.07 -5.69
C SER A 42 -14.03 -17.77 -5.40
N PHE A 43 -13.35 -17.65 -4.26
CA PHE A 43 -12.50 -16.50 -3.95
C PHE A 43 -11.17 -16.58 -4.69
N HIS A 44 -11.07 -15.79 -5.76
CA HIS A 44 -9.87 -15.62 -6.57
C HIS A 44 -9.34 -14.21 -6.37
N CYS A 45 -8.08 -14.02 -6.01
CA CYS A 45 -7.48 -12.70 -5.91
C CYS A 45 -6.07 -12.70 -6.52
N GLN A 46 -5.60 -11.51 -6.88
CA GLN A 46 -4.31 -11.24 -7.49
C GLN A 46 -3.64 -10.07 -6.77
N VAL A 47 -2.35 -9.87 -7.03
CA VAL A 47 -1.53 -8.81 -6.39
C VAL A 47 -2.03 -7.38 -6.65
N ASN A 48 -2.77 -7.18 -7.74
CA ASN A 48 -3.43 -5.91 -8.07
C ASN A 48 -4.85 -5.82 -7.51
N ASN A 49 -5.18 -6.59 -6.47
CA ASN A 49 -6.48 -6.52 -5.82
C ASN A 49 -6.38 -5.97 -4.40
N SER A 50 -7.51 -5.46 -3.95
CA SER A 50 -7.85 -5.22 -2.56
C SER A 50 -9.05 -6.08 -2.19
N PHE A 51 -9.37 -6.12 -0.91
CA PHE A 51 -10.57 -6.77 -0.42
C PHE A 51 -11.15 -5.95 0.73
N GLY A 52 -12.45 -6.10 0.94
CA GLY A 52 -13.15 -5.45 2.03
C GLY A 52 -13.12 -6.30 3.29
N VAL A 53 -13.05 -5.66 4.44
CA VAL A 53 -13.38 -6.26 5.73
C VAL A 53 -14.70 -5.65 6.19
N LEU A 54 -15.65 -6.52 6.53
CA LEU A 54 -16.97 -6.14 6.99
C LEU A 54 -17.10 -6.43 8.48
N VAL A 55 -17.13 -5.36 9.29
CA VAL A 55 -17.24 -5.46 10.74
C VAL A 55 -18.66 -5.17 11.15
N LYS A 56 -19.28 -6.07 11.94
CA LYS A 56 -20.60 -5.80 12.51
C LYS A 56 -20.49 -4.71 13.58
N THR A 57 -21.33 -3.69 13.48
CA THR A 57 -21.34 -2.54 14.39
C THR A 57 -22.76 -2.21 14.81
N THR A 58 -22.94 -1.69 16.02
CA THR A 58 -24.20 -1.03 16.40
C THR A 58 -24.04 0.47 16.20
N GLY A 59 -24.18 0.93 14.96
CA GLY A 59 -24.09 2.36 14.63
C GLY A 59 -25.35 3.11 15.03
N ALA A 60 -25.21 4.40 15.37
CA ALA A 60 -26.36 5.30 15.36
C ALA A 60 -26.95 5.32 13.93
N PHE A 61 -28.28 5.38 13.82
CA PHE A 61 -29.03 5.40 12.55
C PHE A 61 -29.10 4.08 11.76
N GLY A 62 -28.89 2.92 12.40
CA GLY A 62 -29.22 1.61 11.81
C GLY A 62 -28.20 1.06 10.81
N ASN A 63 -26.97 1.60 10.81
CA ASN A 63 -25.86 0.97 10.10
C ASN A 63 -25.30 -0.19 10.93
N ASP A 64 -25.66 -1.41 10.54
CA ASP A 64 -25.24 -2.64 11.23
C ASP A 64 -23.83 -3.11 10.88
N TYR A 65 -23.21 -2.48 9.88
CA TYR A 65 -21.90 -2.88 9.37
C TYR A 65 -21.01 -1.69 9.00
N HIS A 66 -19.73 -1.85 9.28
CA HIS A 66 -18.66 -0.96 8.86
C HIS A 66 -17.73 -1.68 7.88
N HIS A 67 -17.62 -1.17 6.66
CA HIS A 67 -16.80 -1.73 5.60
C HIS A 67 -15.51 -0.93 5.39
N ARG A 68 -14.38 -1.61 5.23
CA ARG A 68 -13.09 -0.96 4.91
C ARG A 68 -12.26 -1.83 3.97
N LEU A 69 -11.64 -1.19 2.97
CA LEU A 69 -10.75 -1.87 2.03
C LEU A 69 -9.32 -1.99 2.57
N TYR A 70 -8.69 -3.11 2.24
CA TYR A 70 -7.29 -3.40 2.50
C TYR A 70 -6.65 -3.99 1.23
N SER A 71 -5.43 -3.56 0.91
CA SER A 71 -4.67 -4.09 -0.22
C SER A 71 -4.10 -5.47 0.13
N ILE A 72 -4.01 -6.33 -0.89
CA ILE A 72 -3.20 -7.55 -0.82
C ILE A 72 -1.73 -7.13 -0.64
N ALA A 73 -1.08 -7.68 0.38
CA ALA A 73 0.24 -7.27 0.81
C ALA A 73 1.36 -8.25 0.39
N ASP A 74 0.99 -9.43 -0.09
CA ASP A 74 1.87 -10.52 -0.55
C ASP A 74 1.26 -11.26 -1.76
N LEU A 75 2.02 -12.14 -2.41
CA LEU A 75 1.51 -13.06 -3.43
C LEU A 75 0.41 -13.94 -2.81
N PRO A 76 -0.82 -13.95 -3.35
CA PRO A 76 -1.83 -14.90 -2.94
C PRO A 76 -1.40 -16.33 -3.27
N GLU A 77 -1.50 -17.23 -2.30
CA GLU A 77 -1.19 -18.64 -2.50
C GLU A 77 -2.47 -19.47 -2.53
N ARG A 78 -2.56 -20.42 -3.45
CA ARG A 78 -3.69 -21.33 -3.53
C ARG A 78 -3.27 -22.76 -3.24
N LYS A 79 -3.93 -23.39 -2.27
CA LYS A 79 -3.69 -24.78 -1.90
C LYS A 79 -5.00 -25.46 -1.53
N ASP A 80 -5.24 -26.64 -2.11
CA ASP A 80 -6.39 -27.50 -1.80
C ASP A 80 -7.76 -26.78 -1.86
N GLY A 81 -7.90 -25.78 -2.75
CA GLY A 81 -9.12 -25.00 -2.92
C GLY A 81 -9.19 -23.73 -2.08
N ALA A 82 -8.38 -23.62 -1.02
CA ALA A 82 -8.27 -22.44 -0.17
C ALA A 82 -7.26 -21.43 -0.73
N THR A 83 -7.52 -20.15 -0.48
CA THR A 83 -6.66 -19.03 -0.90
C THR A 83 -6.09 -18.34 0.34
N SER A 84 -4.78 -18.31 0.47
CA SER A 84 -4.07 -17.55 1.51
C SER A 84 -3.73 -16.15 1.03
N ILE A 85 -4.01 -15.15 1.86
CA ILE A 85 -3.75 -13.72 1.58
C ILE A 85 -3.14 -13.03 2.79
N THR A 86 -2.31 -12.03 2.53
CA THR A 86 -1.68 -11.21 3.57
C THR A 86 -2.18 -9.78 3.48
N MET A 87 -2.42 -9.14 4.62
CA MET A 87 -2.73 -7.72 4.72
C MET A 87 -1.82 -7.00 5.72
N LEU A 88 -1.68 -5.69 5.51
CA LEU A 88 -1.01 -4.79 6.44
C LEU A 88 -2.02 -3.85 7.07
N VAL A 89 -2.08 -3.83 8.40
CA VAL A 89 -3.05 -3.05 9.17
C VAL A 89 -2.35 -2.16 10.18
N LYS A 90 -2.54 -0.84 10.07
CA LYS A 90 -2.18 0.12 11.11
C LYS A 90 -3.38 0.35 12.03
N ARG A 91 -3.20 0.25 13.35
CA ARG A 91 -4.22 0.65 14.33
C ARG A 91 -4.38 2.17 14.25
N CYS A 92 -5.60 2.62 13.95
CA CYS A 92 -5.90 4.04 13.78
C CYS A 92 -6.80 4.54 14.91
N TYR A 93 -6.60 5.81 15.25
CA TYR A 93 -7.48 6.57 16.12
C TYR A 93 -7.88 7.86 15.40
N TYR A 94 -9.10 8.32 15.67
CA TYR A 94 -9.64 9.57 15.14
C TYR A 94 -9.77 10.54 16.29
N VAL A 95 -9.48 11.81 16.05
CA VAL A 95 -9.76 12.89 17.00
C VAL A 95 -10.97 13.64 16.45
N ASP A 96 -12.02 13.74 17.24
CA ASP A 96 -13.18 14.55 16.88
C ASP A 96 -12.79 16.03 16.98
N GLU A 97 -12.98 16.77 15.88
CA GLU A 97 -12.48 18.16 15.77
C GLU A 97 -13.21 19.13 16.71
N PHE A 98 -14.42 18.79 17.18
CA PHE A 98 -15.23 19.66 18.02
C PHE A 98 -15.00 19.42 19.51
N SER A 99 -15.05 18.16 19.94
CA SER A 99 -14.85 17.74 21.33
C SER A 99 -13.39 17.54 21.70
N GLY A 100 -12.52 17.29 20.72
CA GLY A 100 -11.13 16.89 20.93
C GLY A 100 -10.97 15.46 21.44
N GLU A 101 -12.07 14.70 21.56
CA GLU A 101 -12.01 13.32 22.05
C GLU A 101 -11.42 12.38 21.00
N GLN A 102 -10.60 11.43 21.47
CA GLN A 102 -9.99 10.42 20.63
C GLN A 102 -10.80 9.12 20.66
N TYR A 103 -11.14 8.59 19.49
CA TYR A 103 -11.91 7.36 19.34
C TYR A 103 -11.18 6.31 18.49
N PRO A 104 -11.27 5.02 18.84
CA PRO A 104 -10.64 3.94 18.08
C PRO A 104 -11.34 3.75 16.73
N GLY A 105 -10.56 3.63 15.66
CA GLY A 105 -11.10 3.25 14.36
C GLY A 105 -11.64 1.82 14.35
N ILE A 106 -12.87 1.65 13.91
CA ILE A 106 -13.64 0.39 14.03
C ILE A 106 -12.90 -0.78 13.39
N ALA A 107 -12.62 -0.72 12.08
CA ALA A 107 -12.04 -1.85 11.35
C ALA A 107 -10.59 -2.13 11.73
N SER A 108 -9.77 -1.09 11.92
CA SER A 108 -8.35 -1.28 12.27
C SER A 108 -8.16 -1.82 13.67
N ASN A 109 -8.91 -1.34 14.67
CA ASN A 109 -8.86 -1.92 16.01
C ASN A 109 -9.43 -3.34 16.02
N TYR A 110 -10.57 -3.57 15.35
CA TYR A 110 -11.12 -4.92 15.17
C TYR A 110 -10.06 -5.88 14.64
N LEU A 111 -9.35 -5.55 13.56
CA LEU A 111 -8.32 -6.41 12.97
C LEU A 111 -7.08 -6.57 13.85
N CYS A 112 -6.58 -5.48 14.45
CA CYS A 112 -5.41 -5.55 15.32
C CYS A 112 -5.68 -6.35 16.61
N ASP A 113 -6.93 -6.56 16.99
CA ASP A 113 -7.31 -7.42 18.13
C ASP A 113 -7.60 -8.88 17.71
N ARG A 114 -7.40 -9.24 16.43
CA ARG A 114 -7.56 -10.63 15.98
C ARG A 114 -6.33 -11.48 16.28
N HIS A 115 -6.62 -12.72 16.65
CA HIS A 115 -5.64 -13.77 16.93
C HIS A 115 -5.79 -14.94 15.97
N ALA A 116 -4.76 -15.79 15.90
CA ALA A 116 -4.82 -17.02 15.12
C ALA A 116 -6.03 -17.87 15.56
N GLY A 117 -6.79 -18.35 14.59
CA GLY A 117 -8.03 -19.10 14.80
C GLY A 117 -9.31 -18.27 14.76
N ASP A 118 -9.23 -16.94 14.86
CA ASP A 118 -10.40 -16.08 14.70
C ASP A 118 -10.92 -16.11 13.25
N THR A 119 -12.20 -15.83 13.06
CA THR A 119 -12.81 -15.69 11.73
C THR A 119 -13.26 -14.25 11.52
N ILE A 120 -13.00 -13.72 10.32
CA ILE A 120 -13.47 -12.40 9.88
C ILE A 120 -14.30 -12.53 8.60
N THR A 121 -15.23 -11.59 8.39
CA THR A 121 -15.98 -11.49 7.13
C THR A 121 -15.25 -10.55 6.17
N ILE A 122 -14.93 -11.06 4.97
CA ILE A 122 -14.35 -10.27 3.89
C ILE A 122 -15.29 -10.16 2.69
N THR A 123 -15.06 -9.18 1.82
CA THR A 123 -15.81 -8.98 0.56
C THR A 123 -14.85 -8.71 -0.60
N GLY A 124 -15.30 -8.94 -1.83
CA GLY A 124 -14.51 -8.68 -3.04
C GLY A 124 -14.08 -9.97 -3.76
N PRO A 125 -12.90 -10.01 -4.39
CA PRO A 125 -11.88 -8.95 -4.46
C PRO A 125 -12.35 -7.70 -5.23
N PHE A 126 -11.60 -6.60 -5.08
CA PHE A 126 -11.79 -5.36 -5.85
C PHE A 126 -10.49 -4.95 -6.53
N PRO A 127 -10.51 -4.48 -7.79
CA PRO A 127 -9.30 -4.08 -8.49
C PRO A 127 -8.64 -2.85 -7.86
N LEU A 128 -7.32 -2.86 -7.76
CA LEU A 128 -6.50 -1.68 -7.52
C LEU A 128 -6.18 -1.00 -8.85
N PRO A 129 -5.85 0.31 -8.85
CA PRO A 129 -5.52 1.03 -10.07
C PRO A 129 -4.11 0.72 -10.60
N PHE A 130 -3.32 -0.10 -9.88
CA PHE A 130 -1.96 -0.49 -10.26
C PHE A 130 -2.00 -1.68 -11.22
N GLN A 131 -1.45 -1.49 -12.41
CA GLN A 131 -1.40 -2.53 -13.44
C GLN A 131 0.04 -2.91 -13.72
N VAL A 132 0.32 -4.19 -13.90
CA VAL A 132 1.63 -4.62 -14.39
C VAL A 132 1.69 -4.34 -15.89
N PRO A 133 2.62 -3.51 -16.39
CA PRO A 133 2.75 -3.28 -17.83
C PRO A 133 3.14 -4.57 -18.56
N GLU A 134 2.50 -4.85 -19.70
CA GLU A 134 2.87 -5.99 -20.57
C GLU A 134 4.28 -5.84 -21.16
N ASN A 135 4.76 -4.61 -21.32
CA ASN A 135 6.12 -4.35 -21.79
C ASN A 135 7.12 -4.51 -20.63
N HIS A 136 7.88 -5.60 -20.63
CA HIS A 136 8.87 -5.90 -19.59
C HIS A 136 10.09 -4.94 -19.58
N HIS A 137 10.21 -4.04 -20.56
CA HIS A 137 11.16 -2.93 -20.54
C HIS A 137 10.60 -1.65 -19.90
N ALA A 138 9.34 -1.64 -19.46
CA ALA A 138 8.73 -0.50 -18.80
C ALA A 138 9.45 -0.17 -17.49
N ASN A 139 9.63 1.13 -17.21
CA ASN A 139 10.16 1.55 -15.91
C ASN A 139 8.98 1.76 -14.94
N LEU A 140 9.19 1.40 -13.68
CA LEU A 140 8.22 1.51 -12.61
C LEU A 140 8.78 2.41 -11.51
N LEU A 141 8.11 3.53 -11.29
CA LEU A 141 8.35 4.42 -10.15
C LEU A 141 7.23 4.21 -9.13
N LEU A 142 7.52 3.47 -8.07
CA LEU A 142 6.59 3.08 -7.02
C LEU A 142 6.83 3.98 -5.80
N ILE A 143 5.85 4.77 -5.39
CA ILE A 143 5.99 5.76 -4.32
C ILE A 143 4.97 5.48 -3.23
N SER A 144 5.44 5.05 -2.07
CA SER A 144 4.57 4.65 -0.96
C SER A 144 4.87 5.36 0.34
N MET A 145 3.83 5.51 1.17
CA MET A 145 3.94 6.00 2.55
C MET A 145 3.20 5.11 3.53
N GLY A 146 3.83 4.79 4.66
CA GLY A 146 3.23 4.01 5.73
C GLY A 146 2.69 2.67 5.24
N THR A 147 1.41 2.37 5.45
CA THR A 147 0.78 1.12 4.98
C THR A 147 0.56 1.07 3.46
N GLY A 148 0.80 2.16 2.73
CA GLY A 148 0.74 2.20 1.26
C GLY A 148 1.79 1.31 0.57
N ILE A 149 2.74 0.76 1.32
CA ILE A 149 3.72 -0.20 0.81
C ILE A 149 3.11 -1.56 0.47
N ALA A 150 2.00 -1.95 1.12
CA ALA A 150 1.37 -3.25 0.96
C ALA A 150 1.19 -3.68 -0.51
N PRO A 151 0.50 -2.90 -1.37
CA PRO A 151 0.34 -3.28 -2.77
C PRO A 151 1.68 -3.36 -3.52
N PHE A 152 2.66 -2.51 -3.22
CA PHE A 152 3.94 -2.53 -3.93
C PHE A 152 4.85 -3.67 -3.51
N ARG A 153 4.75 -4.16 -2.27
CA ARG A 153 5.43 -5.40 -1.86
C ARG A 153 4.95 -6.57 -2.71
N ALA A 154 3.64 -6.79 -2.78
CA ALA A 154 3.04 -7.83 -3.63
C ALA A 154 3.39 -7.63 -5.12
N PHE A 155 3.38 -6.38 -5.59
CA PHE A 155 3.67 -6.04 -6.97
C PHE A 155 5.13 -6.35 -7.36
N VAL A 156 6.10 -5.99 -6.52
CA VAL A 156 7.52 -6.25 -6.77
C VAL A 156 7.82 -7.75 -6.74
N LYS A 157 7.25 -8.49 -5.78
CA LYS A 157 7.36 -9.96 -5.76
C LYS A 157 6.84 -10.57 -7.05
N HIS A 158 5.66 -10.18 -7.49
CA HIS A 158 5.08 -10.70 -8.73
C HIS A 158 5.99 -10.44 -9.95
N ILE A 159 6.58 -9.24 -10.03
CA ILE A 159 7.53 -8.92 -11.10
C ILE A 159 8.74 -9.86 -11.10
N TYR A 160 9.32 -10.16 -9.94
CA TYR A 160 10.57 -10.90 -9.87
C TYR A 160 10.43 -12.41 -9.68
N GLU A 161 9.27 -12.89 -9.20
CA GLU A 161 8.98 -14.31 -8.97
C GLU A 161 8.15 -14.93 -10.08
N ASP A 162 7.11 -14.24 -10.57
CA ASP A 162 6.17 -14.82 -11.54
C ASP A 162 6.56 -14.46 -12.98
N ILE A 163 6.95 -13.21 -13.24
CA ILE A 163 7.31 -12.73 -14.59
C ILE A 163 8.77 -13.10 -14.91
N LYS A 164 9.70 -12.85 -13.98
CA LYS A 164 11.13 -13.22 -14.01
C LYS A 164 12.02 -12.52 -15.05
N ASP A 165 11.49 -12.00 -16.16
CA ASP A 165 12.25 -11.36 -17.25
C ASP A 165 12.07 -9.84 -17.34
N TRP A 166 11.85 -9.19 -16.20
CA TRP A 166 11.72 -7.73 -16.13
C TRP A 166 13.08 -7.02 -16.38
N ASN A 167 13.12 -6.20 -17.44
CA ASN A 167 14.32 -5.50 -17.91
C ASN A 167 14.28 -3.98 -17.67
N GLY A 168 13.11 -3.41 -17.40
CA GLY A 168 12.99 -1.99 -17.07
C GLY A 168 13.35 -1.68 -15.62
N GLN A 169 13.65 -0.42 -15.33
CA GLN A 169 14.05 -0.01 -13.97
C GLN A 169 12.84 -0.02 -13.03
N VAL A 170 12.98 -0.64 -11.86
CA VAL A 170 12.00 -0.60 -10.77
C VAL A 170 12.60 0.21 -9.62
N ARG A 171 11.99 1.36 -9.32
CA ARG A 171 12.39 2.27 -8.25
C ARG A 171 11.29 2.36 -7.22
N LEU A 172 11.57 1.89 -6.01
CA LEU A 172 10.63 1.97 -4.89
C LEU A 172 11.07 3.06 -3.91
N PHE A 173 10.29 4.13 -3.81
CA PHE A 173 10.44 5.11 -2.75
C PHE A 173 9.46 4.76 -1.63
N TYR A 174 9.99 4.43 -0.46
CA TYR A 174 9.20 4.13 0.72
C TYR A 174 9.46 5.14 1.83
N GLY A 175 8.43 5.92 2.13
CA GLY A 175 8.43 6.82 3.27
C GLY A 175 7.80 6.17 4.50
N ALA A 176 8.57 6.14 5.58
CA ALA A 176 8.18 5.54 6.85
C ALA A 176 8.48 6.50 8.00
N ARG A 177 7.66 6.51 9.05
CA ARG A 177 7.84 7.46 10.17
C ARG A 177 9.16 7.21 10.87
N SER A 178 9.51 5.96 11.08
CA SER A 178 10.77 5.54 11.70
C SER A 178 11.42 4.42 10.89
N GLY A 179 12.72 4.21 11.10
CA GLY A 179 13.43 3.06 10.54
C GLY A 179 12.85 1.69 10.94
N LEU A 180 12.02 1.65 11.99
CA LEU A 180 11.38 0.42 12.48
C LEU A 180 10.19 0.00 11.61
N GLU A 181 9.51 0.95 10.98
CA GLU A 181 8.50 0.63 9.97
C GLU A 181 9.13 0.06 8.68
N LEU A 182 10.41 0.36 8.43
CA LEU A 182 11.18 -0.29 7.36
C LEU A 182 11.43 -1.78 7.63
N LEU A 183 11.22 -2.28 8.86
CA LEU A 183 11.34 -3.71 9.15
C LEU A 183 10.34 -4.56 8.37
N TYR A 184 9.22 -3.98 7.91
CA TYR A 184 8.30 -4.65 6.98
C TYR A 184 8.94 -4.91 5.60
N LEU A 185 9.91 -4.10 5.18
CA LEU A 185 10.70 -4.33 3.97
C LEU A 185 11.88 -5.29 4.20
N ASN A 186 12.41 -5.29 5.43
CA ASN A 186 13.67 -5.92 5.81
C ASN A 186 13.49 -7.08 6.79
N ASP A 187 12.33 -7.74 6.83
CA ASP A 187 12.16 -8.92 7.67
C ASP A 187 13.26 -9.92 7.27
N LYS A 188 13.97 -10.44 8.28
CA LYS A 188 15.18 -11.25 8.11
C LYS A 188 14.95 -12.53 7.29
N ASP A 189 13.69 -12.89 7.10
CA ASP A 189 13.23 -14.04 6.31
C ASP A 189 13.00 -13.72 4.81
N GLY A 190 13.41 -12.54 4.35
CA GLY A 190 13.80 -12.31 2.95
C GLY A 190 12.65 -12.06 1.98
N ASP A 191 12.32 -10.79 1.74
CA ASP A 191 11.43 -10.44 0.64
C ASP A 191 12.00 -9.40 -0.31
N LEU A 192 11.96 -8.12 0.05
CA LEU A 192 12.49 -7.10 -0.85
C LEU A 192 14.00 -7.07 -0.81
N THR A 193 14.60 -7.55 0.28
CA THR A 193 16.05 -7.70 0.38
C THR A 193 16.63 -8.63 -0.69
N ASN A 194 15.90 -9.69 -1.06
CA ASN A 194 16.30 -10.64 -2.10
C ASN A 194 16.34 -10.00 -3.49
N TYR A 195 15.67 -8.86 -3.68
CA TYR A 195 15.62 -8.16 -4.96
C TYR A 195 16.67 -7.06 -5.08
N TYR A 196 17.38 -6.66 -4.02
CA TYR A 196 18.46 -5.68 -4.14
C TYR A 196 19.61 -6.17 -5.04
N ASP A 197 19.80 -7.48 -5.18
CA ASP A 197 20.78 -8.06 -6.11
C ASP A 197 20.30 -8.02 -7.58
N ARG A 198 19.03 -7.69 -7.83
CA ARG A 198 18.52 -7.52 -9.19
C ARG A 198 19.02 -6.18 -9.73
N ALA A 199 19.75 -6.21 -10.84
CA ALA A 199 20.26 -5.00 -11.50
C ALA A 199 19.17 -3.96 -11.86
N THR A 200 17.91 -4.40 -12.00
CA THR A 200 16.78 -3.52 -12.33
C THR A 200 16.10 -2.91 -11.11
N PHE A 201 16.32 -3.42 -9.89
CA PHE A 201 15.61 -2.96 -8.68
C PHE A 201 16.48 -2.03 -7.84
N GLU A 202 15.88 -0.96 -7.33
CA GLU A 202 16.47 -0.15 -6.27
C GLU A 202 15.35 0.40 -5.38
N ALA A 203 15.58 0.40 -4.06
CA ALA A 203 14.64 0.99 -3.10
C ALA A 203 15.32 2.10 -2.30
N PHE A 204 14.58 3.19 -2.11
CA PHE A 204 14.99 4.37 -1.38
C PHE A 204 14.09 4.56 -0.18
N HIS A 205 14.70 4.74 0.98
CA HIS A 205 13.97 4.95 2.23
C HIS A 205 13.98 6.43 2.59
N ALA A 206 12.79 6.97 2.85
CA ALA A 206 12.62 8.28 3.44
C ALA A 206 12.11 8.11 4.88
N VAL A 207 12.88 8.60 5.85
CA VAL A 207 12.48 8.58 7.26
C VAL A 207 12.19 9.99 7.76
N SER A 208 11.41 10.11 8.83
CA SER A 208 11.33 11.37 9.56
C SER A 208 12.71 11.69 10.16
N PRO A 209 13.22 12.93 10.02
CA PRO A 209 14.49 13.32 10.61
C PRO A 209 14.42 13.37 12.15
N ARG A 210 13.22 13.59 12.72
CA ARG A 210 12.97 13.66 14.17
C ARG A 210 11.64 12.99 14.50
N PRO A 211 11.56 11.65 14.46
CA PRO A 211 10.30 10.90 14.60
C PRO A 211 9.60 11.12 15.96
N GLU A 212 10.38 11.28 17.02
CA GLU A 212 9.91 11.58 18.39
C GLU A 212 9.25 12.95 18.51
N TRP A 213 9.58 13.89 17.62
CA TRP A 213 9.00 15.24 17.58
C TRP A 213 7.87 15.36 16.55
N ALA A 214 7.40 14.24 16.01
CA ALA A 214 6.37 14.18 14.97
C ALA A 214 6.70 14.98 13.71
N ASP A 215 7.99 15.17 13.42
CA ASP A 215 8.42 15.76 12.17
C ASP A 215 7.92 14.93 10.98
N PRO A 216 7.56 15.58 9.87
CA PRO A 216 7.10 14.87 8.69
C PRO A 216 8.20 13.98 8.10
N ILE A 217 7.77 12.88 7.50
CA ILE A 217 8.63 12.03 6.68
C ILE A 217 9.18 12.86 5.50
N ALA A 218 10.50 12.82 5.31
CA ALA A 218 11.23 13.59 4.31
C ALA A 218 11.25 12.92 2.93
N LEU A 219 10.07 12.52 2.43
CA LEU A 219 9.95 11.84 1.13
C LEU A 219 10.28 12.75 -0.06
N ASP A 220 9.91 14.03 0.05
CA ASP A 220 10.29 15.08 -0.89
C ASP A 220 11.82 15.17 -1.02
N ALA A 221 12.53 15.25 0.10
CA ALA A 221 14.00 15.29 0.09
C ALA A 221 14.62 14.02 -0.53
N ALA A 222 14.06 12.84 -0.25
CA ALA A 222 14.55 11.59 -0.83
C ALA A 222 14.34 11.53 -2.35
N LEU A 223 13.23 12.07 -2.87
CA LEU A 223 12.99 12.20 -4.30
C LEU A 223 13.96 13.21 -4.93
N GLU A 224 14.16 14.36 -4.29
CA GLU A 224 15.05 15.41 -4.77
C GLU A 224 16.53 14.97 -4.79
N ASP A 225 16.97 14.14 -3.85
CA ASP A 225 18.32 13.52 -3.88
C ASP A 225 18.54 12.68 -5.15
N LYS A 226 17.47 12.12 -5.72
CA LYS A 226 17.47 11.34 -6.96
C LYS A 226 16.93 12.11 -8.16
N ALA A 227 16.92 13.45 -8.09
CA ALA A 227 16.31 14.30 -9.12
C ALA A 227 16.77 13.99 -10.55
N ALA A 228 18.09 13.85 -10.79
CA ALA A 228 18.61 13.58 -12.13
C ALA A 228 18.14 12.22 -12.69
N GLU A 229 18.09 11.19 -11.84
CA GLU A 229 17.60 9.86 -12.24
C GLU A 229 16.09 9.90 -12.47
N LEU A 230 15.33 10.53 -11.58
CA LEU A 230 13.88 10.67 -11.71
C LEU A 230 13.49 11.47 -12.95
N GLN A 231 14.22 12.55 -13.25
CA GLN A 231 14.04 13.31 -14.47
C GLN A 231 14.25 12.42 -15.70
N ALA A 232 15.37 11.68 -15.76
CA ALA A 232 15.64 10.76 -16.87
C ALA A 232 14.58 9.65 -17.00
N LEU A 233 14.04 9.15 -15.90
CA LEU A 233 12.93 8.19 -15.91
C LEU A 233 11.64 8.84 -16.39
N LEU A 234 11.31 10.04 -15.91
CA LEU A 234 10.11 10.78 -16.30
C LEU A 234 10.13 11.18 -17.76
N ASP A 235 11.29 11.43 -18.37
CA ASP A 235 11.41 11.74 -19.80
C ASP A 235 11.11 10.53 -20.70
N LYS A 236 11.28 9.30 -20.18
CA LYS A 236 10.99 8.07 -20.94
C LYS A 236 9.49 7.87 -21.09
N THR A 237 9.06 7.53 -22.31
CA THR A 237 7.65 7.28 -22.61
C THR A 237 7.13 5.97 -22.03
N ASN A 238 8.00 5.02 -21.68
CA ASN A 238 7.64 3.72 -21.11
C ASN A 238 7.71 3.68 -19.57
N THR A 239 7.70 4.85 -18.91
CA THR A 239 7.71 4.94 -17.44
C THR A 239 6.29 5.04 -16.89
N TYR A 240 6.01 4.24 -15.86
CA TYR A 240 4.79 4.24 -15.08
C TYR A 240 5.09 4.75 -13.67
N VAL A 241 4.20 5.57 -13.12
CA VAL A 241 4.33 6.15 -11.79
C VAL A 241 3.10 5.78 -10.97
N TYR A 242 3.33 5.03 -9.89
CA TYR A 242 2.30 4.52 -9.00
C TYR A 242 2.50 5.06 -7.59
N VAL A 243 1.42 5.60 -7.02
CA VAL A 243 1.44 6.25 -5.71
C VAL A 243 0.44 5.60 -4.76
N ALA A 244 0.86 5.26 -3.55
CA ALA A 244 0.00 4.65 -2.52
C ALA A 244 0.27 5.24 -1.12
N GLY A 245 -0.74 5.68 -0.40
CA GLY A 245 -0.56 6.21 0.96
C GLY A 245 -1.63 7.20 1.40
N TYR A 246 -1.33 7.99 2.43
CA TYR A 246 -2.27 8.99 2.95
C TYR A 246 -2.42 10.18 2.00
N GLU A 247 -3.62 10.73 1.87
CA GLU A 247 -3.95 11.83 0.93
C GLU A 247 -3.00 13.05 1.01
N LYS A 248 -2.52 13.38 2.22
CA LYS A 248 -1.59 14.49 2.47
C LYS A 248 -0.24 14.37 1.74
N ILE A 249 0.09 13.21 1.17
CA ILE A 249 1.30 13.01 0.36
C ILE A 249 1.23 13.74 -0.99
N SER A 250 0.04 13.91 -1.55
CA SER A 250 -0.15 14.33 -2.95
C SER A 250 0.46 15.71 -3.23
N SER A 251 0.20 16.69 -2.37
CA SER A 251 0.73 18.05 -2.51
C SER A 251 2.26 18.11 -2.38
N LYS A 252 2.84 17.27 -1.51
CA LYS A 252 4.30 17.18 -1.36
C LYS A 252 4.97 16.56 -2.58
N LEU A 253 4.37 15.51 -3.14
CA LEU A 253 4.85 14.90 -4.37
C LEU A 253 4.78 15.88 -5.54
N ASP A 254 3.67 16.60 -5.67
CA ASP A 254 3.53 17.58 -6.75
C ASP A 254 4.60 18.68 -6.66
N LYS A 255 4.94 19.13 -5.45
CA LYS A 255 6.04 20.06 -5.23
C LYS A 255 7.40 19.46 -5.57
N ALA A 256 7.69 18.24 -5.11
CA ALA A 256 8.96 17.57 -5.37
C ALA A 256 9.17 17.34 -6.89
N PHE A 257 8.15 16.85 -7.60
CA PHE A 257 8.24 16.67 -9.05
C PHE A 257 8.33 17.99 -9.83
N ALA A 258 7.67 19.05 -9.37
CA ALA A 258 7.85 20.39 -9.94
C ALA A 258 9.30 20.88 -9.79
N ASN A 259 9.93 20.63 -8.65
CA ASN A 259 11.34 20.95 -8.44
C ASN A 259 12.26 20.12 -9.34
N ILE A 260 12.01 18.81 -9.45
CA ILE A 260 12.78 17.88 -10.30
C ILE A 260 12.69 18.28 -11.78
N LEU A 261 11.51 18.67 -12.26
CA LEU A 261 11.29 19.09 -13.66
C LEU A 261 11.53 20.59 -13.91
N GLY A 262 11.92 21.34 -12.87
CA GLY A 262 12.28 22.75 -12.95
C GLY A 262 11.11 23.75 -12.99
N SER A 263 9.85 23.31 -13.04
CA SER A 263 8.69 24.19 -12.85
C SER A 263 7.39 23.41 -12.56
N GLU A 264 6.41 24.09 -11.97
CA GLU A 264 5.06 23.53 -11.78
C GLU A 264 4.36 23.21 -13.11
N ASP A 265 4.54 24.05 -14.13
CA ASP A 265 3.88 23.88 -15.42
C ASP A 265 4.45 22.68 -16.19
N ALA A 266 5.77 22.46 -16.11
CA ALA A 266 6.40 21.26 -16.64
C ALA A 266 5.83 20.00 -15.96
N TRP A 267 5.69 20.01 -14.63
CA TRP A 267 5.11 18.88 -13.91
C TRP A 267 3.63 18.65 -14.23
N LYS A 268 2.80 19.70 -14.21
CA LYS A 268 1.37 19.59 -14.54
C LYS A 268 1.17 18.99 -15.93
N THR A 269 1.96 19.45 -16.91
CA THR A 269 1.94 18.93 -18.28
C THR A 269 2.32 17.45 -18.29
N ARG A 270 3.45 17.08 -17.66
CA ARG A 270 3.92 15.70 -17.65
C ARG A 270 2.98 14.75 -16.91
N LYS A 271 2.42 15.16 -15.77
CA LYS A 271 1.41 14.40 -15.02
C LYS A 271 0.14 14.18 -15.86
N ALA A 272 -0.30 15.18 -16.62
CA ALA A 272 -1.43 15.06 -17.53
C ALA A 272 -1.17 14.04 -18.65
N GLU A 273 0.03 14.05 -19.24
CA GLU A 273 0.44 13.05 -20.25
C GLU A 273 0.48 11.63 -19.66
N LEU A 274 1.05 11.45 -18.46
CA LEU A 274 1.08 10.15 -17.79
C LEU A 274 -0.35 9.66 -17.49
N LYS A 275 -1.25 10.53 -17.02
CA LYS A 275 -2.67 10.20 -16.80
C LYS A 275 -3.37 9.82 -18.10
N ALA A 276 -3.22 10.60 -19.16
CA ALA A 276 -3.80 10.32 -20.48
C ALA A 276 -3.29 8.99 -21.06
N GLY A 277 -2.02 8.68 -20.84
CA GLY A 277 -1.38 7.42 -21.23
C GLY A 277 -1.64 6.23 -20.31
N LYS A 278 -2.48 6.37 -19.27
CA LYS A 278 -2.72 5.36 -18.22
C LYS A 278 -1.43 4.86 -17.53
N LYS A 279 -0.45 5.75 -17.41
CA LYS A 279 0.86 5.53 -16.78
C LYS A 279 1.00 6.20 -15.41
N TRP A 280 -0.03 6.92 -14.97
CA TRP A 280 -0.15 7.42 -13.61
C TRP A 280 -1.32 6.75 -12.91
N ALA A 281 -1.07 6.16 -11.74
CA ALA A 281 -2.13 5.62 -10.89
C ALA A 281 -1.88 5.99 -9.42
N GLU A 282 -2.95 6.34 -8.71
CA GLU A 282 -2.88 6.74 -7.30
C GLU A 282 -3.95 6.01 -6.49
N MET A 283 -3.57 5.52 -5.32
CA MET A 283 -4.46 4.97 -4.29
C MET A 283 -4.18 5.72 -2.99
N LEU A 284 -4.92 6.82 -2.79
CA LEU A 284 -4.80 7.67 -1.63
C LEU A 284 -6.01 7.51 -0.70
N TYR A 285 -5.77 7.52 0.62
CA TYR A 285 -6.79 7.26 1.65
C TYR A 285 -6.65 8.11 2.91
#